data_AF-A0A137Q7E6-F1
#
_entry.id   AF-A0A137Q7E6-F1
#
_cell.length_a   1.000
_cell.length_b   1.000
_cell.length_c   1.000
_cell.angle_alpha   90.00
_cell.angle_beta   90.00
_cell.angle_gamma   90.00
#
_symmetry.space_group_name_H-M   'P 1'
#
loop_
_entity.id
_entity.type
_entity.pdbx_description
1 polymer ?
#
loop_
_entity_poly.entity_id
_entity_poly.type
_entity_poly.pdbx_seq_one_letter_code
_entity_poly.pdbx_strand_id
1 'polypeptide(L)'
;MSIHSIKRDQCHLAWDKSIEPVLWIQSGETVTFDCLDASNGQILPSSNSATIGTLVFSQLDQVCGPIYVEGALPGDTLQVDVIKLETADWGWTGIIPGFGLLADEFVKPDLKIWKLVRSNTGDDYGYAWFDEAKGIKIPLKPFMGEMGVARGVEGQFSTIPPYNTGGNLDTKYLYTGSQLFLPIETEGALFSIGDGHAAQGDGGTAIETPMKVTVRLTVRKDRPYTRTPHFLFQNPKAVTPQASSSEEFYCVTGVNADIREATRAAARNMIEFLGVEHGLSRTEAYMLCSVTADLRMLEVVGVVYIKSWILAHVLIQVRTFRWTCQTTWCVGLCLTVLIWVNLQALQIGMMIPRSIFQRI
;
A
#
# COMPACT_ATOMS: atom_id res chain seq x y z
N MET A 1 -15.10 -16.84 17.97
CA MET A 1 -13.97 -16.25 17.22
C MET A 1 -13.00 -17.39 16.99
N SER A 2 -12.94 -17.91 15.77
CA SER A 2 -11.97 -18.93 15.38
C SER A 2 -10.63 -18.21 15.18
N ILE A 3 -9.56 -18.68 15.83
CA ILE A 3 -8.20 -18.18 15.59
C ILE A 3 -7.50 -19.25 14.78
N HIS A 4 -7.24 -18.95 13.51
CA HIS A 4 -6.53 -19.84 12.60
C HIS A 4 -5.04 -19.47 12.53
N SER A 5 -4.18 -20.44 12.25
CA SER A 5 -2.75 -20.20 12.07
C SER A 5 -2.18 -20.94 10.86
N ILE A 6 -1.45 -20.21 10.00
CA ILE A 6 -0.68 -20.77 8.89
C ILE A 6 0.80 -20.82 9.28
N LYS A 7 1.43 -21.98 9.09
CA LYS A 7 2.83 -22.24 9.45
C LYS A 7 3.78 -21.92 8.27
N ARG A 8 5.07 -21.78 8.59
CA ARG A 8 6.14 -21.44 7.63
C ARG A 8 6.27 -22.39 6.44
N ASP A 9 5.91 -23.66 6.62
CA ASP A 9 5.97 -24.71 5.60
C ASP A 9 4.74 -24.73 4.67
N GLN A 10 3.72 -23.93 4.97
CA GLN A 10 2.50 -23.79 4.15
C GLN A 10 2.64 -22.59 3.22
N CYS A 11 3.60 -22.67 2.30
CA CYS A 11 4.01 -21.58 1.42
C CYS A 11 4.18 -22.02 -0.04
N HIS A 12 4.21 -21.05 -0.94
CA HIS A 12 4.40 -21.24 -2.38
C HIS A 12 5.10 -20.02 -3.01
N LEU A 13 5.57 -20.20 -4.26
CA LEU A 13 6.38 -19.22 -5.01
C LEU A 13 5.68 -18.70 -6.27
N ALA A 14 4.36 -18.94 -6.37
CA ALA A 14 3.57 -18.51 -7.52
C ALA A 14 2.13 -18.19 -7.15
N TRP A 15 1.58 -17.11 -7.71
CA TRP A 15 0.15 -16.86 -7.76
C TRP A 15 -0.47 -17.79 -8.79
N ASP A 16 -1.05 -18.90 -8.35
CA ASP A 16 -1.64 -19.92 -9.23
C ASP A 16 -2.92 -20.47 -8.61
N LYS A 17 -4.02 -20.39 -9.36
CA LYS A 17 -5.34 -20.83 -8.88
C LYS A 17 -5.52 -22.35 -8.80
N SER A 18 -4.56 -23.13 -9.29
CA SER A 18 -4.54 -24.59 -9.14
C SER A 18 -3.86 -25.06 -7.85
N ILE A 19 -3.26 -24.16 -7.07
CA ILE A 19 -2.69 -24.50 -5.77
C ILE A 19 -3.82 -24.78 -4.78
N GLU A 20 -3.83 -25.97 -4.20
CA GLU A 20 -4.81 -26.37 -3.20
C GLU A 20 -4.76 -25.46 -1.96
N PRO A 21 -5.92 -24.96 -1.47
CA PRO A 21 -5.97 -24.14 -0.28
C PRO A 21 -5.47 -24.89 0.96
N VAL A 22 -4.61 -24.24 1.74
CA VAL A 22 -4.10 -24.79 3.00
C VAL A 22 -5.08 -24.58 4.17
N LEU A 23 -6.06 -23.70 3.99
CA LEU A 23 -7.07 -23.36 4.98
C LEU A 23 -8.33 -22.83 4.29
N TRP A 24 -9.49 -23.20 4.83
CA TRP A 24 -10.81 -22.71 4.44
C TRP A 24 -11.40 -21.90 5.59
N ILE A 25 -11.88 -20.70 5.31
CA ILE A 25 -12.46 -19.79 6.32
C ILE A 25 -13.77 -19.18 5.87
N GLN A 26 -14.54 -18.70 6.84
CA GLN A 26 -15.69 -17.82 6.58
C GLN A 26 -15.23 -16.37 6.41
N SER A 27 -15.98 -15.59 5.62
CA SER A 27 -15.76 -14.14 5.53
C SER A 27 -15.87 -13.48 6.91
N GLY A 28 -14.90 -12.64 7.25
CA GLY A 28 -14.79 -11.93 8.53
C GLY A 28 -13.92 -12.64 9.57
N GLU A 29 -13.39 -13.83 9.29
CA GLU A 29 -12.50 -14.55 10.19
C GLU A 29 -11.06 -13.99 10.17
N THR A 30 -10.35 -14.24 11.27
CA THR A 30 -8.99 -13.78 11.52
C THR A 30 -8.01 -14.94 11.40
N VAL A 31 -6.88 -14.69 10.72
CA VAL A 31 -5.82 -15.68 10.50
C VAL A 31 -4.47 -15.07 10.85
N THR A 32 -3.64 -15.84 11.56
CA THR A 32 -2.25 -15.51 11.85
C THR A 32 -1.31 -16.32 10.97
N PHE A 33 -0.28 -15.69 10.42
CA PHE A 33 0.75 -16.31 9.61
C PHE A 33 2.10 -16.16 10.31
N ASP A 34 2.98 -17.15 10.13
CA ASP A 34 4.39 -17.07 10.51
C ASP A 34 5.22 -17.14 9.21
N CYS A 35 5.65 -15.98 8.72
CA CYS A 35 6.31 -15.83 7.42
C CYS A 35 7.83 -15.75 7.61
N LEU A 36 8.57 -16.34 6.66
CA LEU A 36 9.98 -16.03 6.45
C LEU A 36 10.12 -14.68 5.73
N ASP A 37 11.33 -14.13 5.72
CA ASP A 37 11.67 -12.94 4.90
C ASP A 37 11.83 -13.30 3.41
N ALA A 38 11.97 -12.27 2.56
CA ALA A 38 12.22 -12.36 1.12
C ALA A 38 13.30 -13.38 0.70
N SER A 39 14.32 -13.60 1.54
CA SER A 39 15.39 -14.57 1.20
C SER A 39 14.95 -16.02 1.28
N ASN A 40 13.76 -16.29 1.80
CA ASN A 40 13.28 -17.63 2.12
C ASN A 40 14.25 -18.38 3.05
N GLY A 41 14.76 -17.67 4.07
CA GLY A 41 15.69 -18.21 5.06
C GLY A 41 17.11 -18.47 4.54
N GLN A 42 17.44 -18.03 3.32
CA GLN A 42 18.81 -18.12 2.77
C GLN A 42 19.78 -17.12 3.42
N ILE A 43 19.26 -15.99 3.91
CA ILE A 43 20.03 -15.02 4.70
C ILE A 43 19.73 -15.24 6.19
N LEU A 44 20.80 -15.27 6.98
CA LEU A 44 20.77 -15.49 8.42
C LEU A 44 21.43 -14.29 9.14
N PRO A 45 21.23 -14.12 10.46
CA PRO A 45 21.91 -13.07 11.23
C PRO A 45 23.44 -13.13 11.17
N SER A 46 24.00 -14.29 10.82
CA SER A 46 25.44 -14.53 10.67
C SER A 46 25.95 -14.37 9.22
N SER A 47 25.07 -14.10 8.26
CA SER A 47 25.42 -13.92 6.85
C SER A 47 26.24 -12.65 6.62
N ASN A 48 26.92 -12.62 5.48
CA ASN A 48 27.69 -11.45 5.02
C ASN A 48 27.50 -11.28 3.51
N SER A 49 28.17 -10.30 2.91
CA SER A 49 28.01 -9.96 1.48
C SER A 49 28.32 -11.12 0.53
N ALA A 50 29.12 -12.12 0.92
CA ALA A 50 29.35 -13.32 0.11
C ALA A 50 28.08 -14.17 -0.07
N THR A 51 27.15 -14.14 0.89
CA THR A 51 25.86 -14.86 0.81
C THR A 51 24.99 -14.36 -0.34
N ILE A 52 25.09 -13.08 -0.72
CA ILE A 52 24.35 -12.53 -1.87
C ILE A 52 24.68 -13.29 -3.15
N GLY A 53 25.96 -13.65 -3.35
CA GLY A 53 26.40 -14.39 -4.53
C GLY A 53 25.94 -15.86 -4.57
N THR A 54 25.37 -16.36 -3.48
CA THR A 54 24.88 -17.76 -3.37
C THR A 54 23.36 -17.88 -3.33
N LEU A 55 22.63 -16.76 -3.43
CA LEU A 55 21.17 -16.77 -3.42
C LEU A 55 20.60 -17.55 -4.61
N VAL A 56 19.68 -18.46 -4.31
CA VAL A 56 18.86 -19.16 -5.30
C VAL A 56 17.62 -18.31 -5.57
N PHE A 57 17.70 -17.46 -6.60
CA PHE A 57 16.64 -16.48 -6.93
C PHE A 57 15.28 -17.10 -7.18
N SER A 58 15.23 -18.32 -7.71
CA SER A 58 13.98 -19.04 -7.96
C SER A 58 13.25 -19.48 -6.69
N GLN A 59 13.83 -19.24 -5.50
CA GLN A 59 13.25 -19.57 -4.20
C GLN A 59 12.99 -18.33 -3.32
N LEU A 60 13.24 -17.13 -3.82
CA LEU A 60 12.97 -15.88 -3.10
C LEU A 60 11.47 -15.56 -3.09
N ASP A 61 11.07 -14.70 -2.17
CA ASP A 61 9.73 -14.10 -2.07
C ASP A 61 8.63 -15.17 -2.01
N GLN A 62 8.75 -16.07 -1.03
CA GLN A 62 7.68 -17.03 -0.76
C GLN A 62 6.53 -16.39 0.01
N VAL A 63 5.31 -16.76 -0.37
CA VAL A 63 4.08 -16.35 0.34
C VAL A 63 3.46 -17.54 1.07
N CYS A 64 2.91 -17.30 2.26
CA CYS A 64 2.16 -18.27 3.04
C CYS A 64 0.69 -18.25 2.62
N GLY A 65 0.10 -19.44 2.39
CA GLY A 65 -1.23 -19.61 1.83
C GLY A 65 -1.29 -20.76 0.81
N PRO A 66 -2.28 -20.80 -0.10
CA PRO A 66 -3.41 -19.88 -0.21
C PRO A 66 -4.56 -20.22 0.75
N ILE A 67 -5.30 -19.20 1.18
CA ILE A 67 -6.53 -19.34 1.96
C ILE A 67 -7.74 -19.21 1.05
N TYR A 68 -8.65 -20.17 1.17
CA TYR A 68 -9.95 -20.11 0.54
C TYR A 68 -10.96 -19.41 1.47
N VAL A 69 -11.58 -18.34 0.99
CA VAL A 69 -12.62 -17.60 1.72
C VAL A 69 -13.98 -17.97 1.14
N GLU A 70 -14.83 -18.62 1.92
CA GLU A 70 -16.15 -19.05 1.46
C GLU A 70 -17.02 -17.86 0.99
N GLY A 71 -17.67 -18.04 -0.17
CA GLY A 71 -18.54 -17.04 -0.79
C GLY A 71 -17.83 -15.92 -1.56
N ALA A 72 -16.49 -15.94 -1.62
CA ALA A 72 -15.69 -15.09 -2.49
C ALA A 72 -15.80 -15.55 -3.95
N LEU A 73 -16.29 -14.68 -4.84
CA LEU A 73 -16.48 -14.96 -6.26
C LEU A 73 -15.77 -13.90 -7.12
N PRO A 74 -15.40 -14.26 -8.37
CA PRO A 74 -14.84 -13.29 -9.31
C PRO A 74 -15.72 -12.04 -9.47
N GLY A 75 -15.11 -10.85 -9.38
CA GLY A 75 -15.79 -9.55 -9.42
C GLY A 75 -16.08 -8.95 -8.04
N ASP A 76 -15.96 -9.73 -6.97
CA ASP A 76 -15.97 -9.20 -5.60
C ASP A 76 -14.64 -8.52 -5.24
N THR A 77 -14.58 -7.95 -4.05
CA THR A 77 -13.36 -7.44 -3.44
C THR A 77 -13.05 -8.18 -2.15
N LEU A 78 -11.81 -8.62 -1.96
CA LEU A 78 -11.33 -9.09 -0.68
C LEU A 78 -10.77 -7.90 0.11
N GLN A 79 -11.36 -7.60 1.26
CA GLN A 79 -10.79 -6.69 2.24
C GLN A 79 -9.90 -7.46 3.21
N VAL A 80 -8.68 -6.96 3.40
CA VAL A 80 -7.69 -7.46 4.35
C VAL A 80 -7.45 -6.37 5.39
N ASP A 81 -7.90 -6.59 6.62
CA ASP A 81 -7.55 -5.69 7.73
C ASP A 81 -6.26 -6.18 8.39
N VAL A 82 -5.25 -5.31 8.50
CA VAL A 82 -3.99 -5.63 9.18
C VAL A 82 -4.18 -5.42 10.69
N ILE A 83 -4.29 -6.51 11.45
CA ILE A 83 -4.64 -6.47 12.87
C ILE A 83 -3.41 -6.39 13.76
N LYS A 84 -2.35 -7.12 13.41
CA LYS A 84 -1.12 -7.17 14.22
C LYS A 84 0.08 -7.58 13.37
N LEU A 85 1.23 -6.96 13.64
CA LEU A 85 2.51 -7.25 13.02
C LEU A 85 3.58 -7.44 14.09
N GLU A 86 4.36 -8.49 13.99
CA GLU A 86 5.42 -8.83 14.96
C GLU A 86 6.68 -9.24 14.21
N THR A 87 7.65 -8.32 14.13
CA THR A 87 8.94 -8.55 13.47
C THR A 87 9.79 -9.58 14.24
N ALA A 88 10.88 -10.05 13.64
CA ALA A 88 12.01 -10.64 14.36
C ALA A 88 12.79 -9.55 15.13
N ASP A 89 13.84 -9.93 15.86
CA ASP A 89 14.77 -9.03 16.54
C ASP A 89 15.96 -8.62 15.65
N TRP A 90 15.95 -9.06 14.40
CA TRP A 90 16.94 -8.77 13.38
C TRP A 90 16.27 -8.61 12.01
N GLY A 91 17.02 -8.07 11.05
CA GLY A 91 16.63 -8.04 9.65
C GLY A 91 17.84 -7.80 8.74
N TRP A 92 17.63 -7.67 7.44
CA TRP A 92 18.71 -7.47 6.48
C TRP A 92 18.34 -6.49 5.36
N THR A 93 19.35 -5.87 4.76
CA THR A 93 19.22 -5.12 3.50
C THR A 93 20.36 -5.53 2.59
N GLY A 94 20.06 -5.92 1.36
CA GLY A 94 21.04 -6.37 0.37
C GLY A 94 21.22 -5.38 -0.77
N ILE A 95 22.46 -5.20 -1.21
CA ILE A 95 22.76 -4.76 -2.57
C ILE A 95 22.95 -6.03 -3.39
N ILE A 96 22.02 -6.29 -4.30
CA ILE A 96 22.01 -7.47 -5.14
C ILE A 96 22.40 -7.03 -6.57
N PRO A 97 23.54 -7.50 -7.11
CA PRO A 97 23.98 -7.11 -8.46
C PRO A 97 22.91 -7.38 -9.52
N GLY A 98 22.60 -6.38 -10.35
CA GLY A 98 21.57 -6.48 -11.39
C GLY A 98 20.14 -6.26 -10.91
N PHE A 99 19.92 -5.91 -9.65
CA PHE A 99 18.61 -5.65 -9.07
C PHE A 99 18.52 -4.26 -8.43
N GLY A 100 17.37 -3.60 -8.59
CA GLY A 100 17.07 -2.29 -8.03
C GLY A 100 17.34 -1.11 -8.98
N LEU A 101 16.86 0.07 -8.57
CA LEU A 101 16.85 1.29 -9.39
C LEU A 101 18.24 1.74 -9.89
N LEU A 102 19.29 1.53 -9.08
CA LEU A 102 20.67 1.95 -9.37
C LEU A 102 21.61 0.75 -9.55
N ALA A 103 21.10 -0.36 -10.10
CA ALA A 103 21.85 -1.60 -10.28
C ALA A 103 23.10 -1.45 -11.17
N ASP A 104 23.12 -0.44 -12.05
CA ASP A 104 24.24 -0.07 -12.91
C ASP A 104 25.34 0.70 -12.18
N GLU A 105 25.01 1.39 -11.09
CA GLU A 105 25.98 2.09 -10.22
C GLU A 105 26.49 1.20 -9.08
N PHE A 106 25.61 0.40 -8.47
CA PHE A 106 25.91 -0.46 -7.32
C PHE A 106 26.10 -1.93 -7.74
N VAL A 107 27.14 -2.18 -8.54
CA VAL A 107 27.38 -3.48 -9.19
C VAL A 107 27.98 -4.57 -8.29
N LYS A 108 28.46 -4.21 -7.09
CA LYS A 108 29.09 -5.15 -6.16
C LYS A 108 28.08 -5.56 -5.08
N PRO A 109 28.06 -6.86 -4.70
CA PRO A 109 27.18 -7.31 -3.64
C PRO A 109 27.59 -6.69 -2.30
N ASP A 110 26.61 -6.30 -1.52
CA ASP A 110 26.80 -5.89 -0.13
C ASP A 110 25.61 -6.36 0.72
N LEU A 111 25.83 -6.55 2.01
CA LEU A 111 24.80 -7.01 2.93
C LEU A 111 24.96 -6.32 4.28
N LYS A 112 23.87 -5.69 4.71
CA LYS A 112 23.76 -5.17 6.06
C LYS A 112 22.81 -6.05 6.87
N ILE A 113 23.32 -6.61 7.97
CA ILE A 113 22.48 -7.20 9.02
C ILE A 113 22.12 -6.11 10.04
N TRP A 114 20.84 -6.02 10.35
CA TRP A 114 20.26 -5.04 11.27
C TRP A 114 19.89 -5.69 12.59
N LYS A 115 20.15 -4.98 13.68
CA LYS A 115 19.57 -5.28 14.99
C LYS A 115 18.31 -4.43 15.18
N LEU A 116 17.17 -5.07 15.41
CA LEU A 116 15.89 -4.40 15.62
C LEU A 116 15.65 -4.21 17.12
N VAL A 117 15.70 -2.96 17.57
CA VAL A 117 15.41 -2.61 18.96
C VAL A 117 13.92 -2.32 19.08
N ARG A 118 13.18 -3.28 19.63
CA ARG A 118 11.74 -3.17 19.81
C ARG A 118 11.39 -2.23 20.95
N SER A 119 10.27 -1.53 20.80
CA SER A 119 9.63 -0.81 21.90
C SER A 119 8.45 -1.63 22.44
N ASN A 120 8.18 -1.50 23.74
CA ASN A 120 7.11 -2.22 24.44
C ASN A 120 5.88 -1.32 24.68
N THR A 121 5.79 -0.18 23.98
CA THR A 121 4.77 0.86 24.26
C THR A 121 3.87 1.12 23.06
N GLY A 122 2.63 0.62 23.11
CA GLY A 122 1.57 0.99 22.16
C GLY A 122 1.97 0.79 20.70
N ASP A 123 1.77 1.82 19.88
CA ASP A 123 2.05 1.82 18.43
C ASP A 123 3.53 2.13 18.07
N ASP A 124 4.40 2.25 19.07
CA ASP A 124 5.84 2.39 18.83
C ASP A 124 6.47 1.01 18.62
N TYR A 125 6.92 0.74 17.40
CA TYR A 125 7.64 -0.50 17.07
C TYR A 125 9.13 -0.43 17.45
N GLY A 126 9.64 0.74 17.83
CA GLY A 126 11.05 0.98 18.14
C GLY A 126 11.86 1.41 16.92
N TYR A 127 13.13 1.01 16.86
CA TYR A 127 14.08 1.48 15.83
C TYR A 127 15.15 0.43 15.48
N ALA A 128 15.81 0.62 14.35
CA ALA A 128 17.01 -0.10 13.96
C ALA A 128 18.20 0.85 13.84
N TRP A 129 19.39 0.37 14.22
CA TRP A 129 20.62 1.13 14.05
C TRP A 129 21.20 0.92 12.65
N PHE A 130 21.33 2.00 11.89
CA PHE A 130 22.17 1.96 10.69
C PHE A 130 23.64 2.03 11.09
N ASP A 131 23.99 3.01 11.94
CA ASP A 131 25.33 3.22 12.47
C ASP A 131 25.21 3.82 13.88
N GLU A 132 25.49 3.02 14.91
CA GLU A 132 25.35 3.43 16.31
C GLU A 132 26.41 4.48 16.71
N ALA A 133 27.64 4.33 16.22
CA ALA A 133 28.74 5.27 16.49
C ALA A 133 28.45 6.66 15.90
N LYS A 134 27.77 6.72 14.76
CA LYS A 134 27.34 7.97 14.13
C LYS A 134 25.94 8.43 14.57
N GLY A 135 25.25 7.67 15.41
CA GLY A 135 23.91 8.03 15.89
C GLY A 135 22.80 7.91 14.84
N ILE A 136 23.00 7.15 13.75
CA ILE A 136 22.04 7.04 12.65
C ILE A 136 21.01 5.94 12.97
N LYS A 137 19.79 6.36 13.28
CA LYS A 137 18.64 5.50 13.62
C LYS A 137 17.57 5.52 12.53
N ILE A 138 16.95 4.37 12.31
CA ILE A 138 15.80 4.19 11.42
C ILE A 138 14.59 3.81 12.28
N PRO A 139 13.50 4.61 12.32
CA PRO A 139 12.27 4.22 13.00
C PRO A 139 11.65 2.99 12.34
N LEU A 140 11.17 2.03 13.14
CA LEU A 140 10.46 0.88 12.61
C LEU A 140 9.02 1.26 12.28
N LYS A 141 8.55 0.78 11.13
CA LYS A 141 7.15 0.87 10.73
C LYS A 141 6.83 -0.40 9.94
N PRO A 142 6.60 -1.53 10.63
CA PRO A 142 6.53 -2.82 9.97
C PRO A 142 5.30 -2.96 9.08
N PHE A 143 5.41 -3.79 8.05
CA PHE A 143 4.34 -4.20 7.15
C PHE A 143 4.75 -5.46 6.37
N MET A 144 3.81 -6.03 5.61
CA MET A 144 4.06 -7.13 4.68
C MET A 144 4.15 -6.56 3.25
N GLY A 145 5.25 -6.80 2.55
CA GLY A 145 5.48 -6.41 1.16
C GLY A 145 4.54 -7.15 0.21
N GLU A 146 4.35 -8.45 0.44
CA GLU A 146 3.52 -9.30 -0.41
C GLU A 146 2.14 -9.61 0.18
N MET A 147 1.08 -9.15 -0.47
CA MET A 147 -0.31 -9.52 -0.17
C MET A 147 -1.11 -9.59 -1.47
N GLY A 148 -1.66 -10.77 -1.77
CA GLY A 148 -2.34 -10.99 -3.04
C GLY A 148 -3.36 -12.11 -3.02
N VAL A 149 -4.17 -12.16 -4.09
CA VAL A 149 -5.12 -13.23 -4.40
C VAL A 149 -4.77 -13.87 -5.74
N ALA A 150 -5.15 -15.13 -5.94
CA ALA A 150 -4.85 -15.83 -7.19
C ALA A 150 -5.55 -15.18 -8.40
N ARG A 151 -4.82 -15.13 -9.51
CA ARG A 151 -5.28 -14.54 -10.77
C ARG A 151 -6.33 -15.42 -11.45
N GLY A 152 -7.28 -14.81 -12.16
CA GLY A 152 -8.36 -15.54 -12.84
C GLY A 152 -7.92 -16.35 -14.07
N VAL A 153 -6.66 -16.22 -14.47
CA VAL A 153 -6.07 -16.85 -15.65
C VAL A 153 -5.21 -18.05 -15.25
N GLU A 154 -5.14 -19.08 -16.11
CA GLU A 154 -4.32 -20.28 -15.85
C GLU A 154 -2.82 -19.95 -15.89
N GLY A 155 -2.05 -20.63 -15.05
CA GLY A 155 -0.58 -20.61 -15.06
C GLY A 155 0.05 -20.21 -13.73
N GLN A 156 1.36 -20.39 -13.67
CA GLN A 156 2.19 -20.01 -12.53
C GLN A 156 2.76 -18.61 -12.75
N PHE A 157 2.34 -17.66 -11.92
CA PHE A 157 2.82 -16.29 -11.97
C PHE A 157 3.75 -16.05 -10.78
N SER A 158 5.00 -15.65 -11.04
CA SER A 158 5.99 -15.37 -9.98
C SER A 158 5.43 -14.41 -8.93
N THR A 159 5.79 -14.63 -7.66
CA THR A 159 5.43 -13.79 -6.51
C THR A 159 6.08 -12.40 -6.55
N ILE A 160 7.33 -12.35 -7.03
CA ILE A 160 8.21 -11.17 -7.07
C ILE A 160 7.58 -9.90 -7.66
N PRO A 161 6.93 -9.88 -8.84
CA PRO A 161 6.30 -8.66 -9.34
C PRO A 161 4.87 -8.48 -8.80
N PRO A 162 4.36 -7.23 -8.68
CA PRO A 162 2.95 -6.99 -8.43
C PRO A 162 2.07 -7.28 -9.64
N TYR A 163 0.80 -7.53 -9.34
CA TYR A 163 -0.30 -7.69 -10.28
C TYR A 163 -1.51 -6.85 -9.87
N ASN A 164 -2.51 -6.79 -10.75
CA ASN A 164 -3.80 -6.19 -10.42
C ASN A 164 -4.49 -6.88 -9.23
N THR A 165 -4.17 -8.15 -8.95
CA THR A 165 -4.71 -8.92 -7.83
C THR A 165 -3.89 -8.81 -6.54
N GLY A 166 -2.95 -7.87 -6.47
CA GLY A 166 -2.01 -7.76 -5.34
C GLY A 166 -0.64 -8.31 -5.70
N GLY A 167 -0.02 -9.03 -4.77
CA GLY A 167 1.34 -9.53 -4.93
C GLY A 167 2.33 -8.66 -4.18
N ASN A 168 3.50 -8.43 -4.77
CA ASN A 168 4.55 -7.60 -4.19
C ASN A 168 4.21 -6.10 -4.23
N LEU A 169 3.50 -5.62 -3.21
CA LEU A 169 2.97 -4.26 -3.15
C LEU A 169 3.95 -3.25 -2.59
N ASP A 170 4.83 -3.69 -1.70
CA ASP A 170 5.95 -2.91 -1.17
C ASP A 170 5.58 -1.51 -0.66
N THR A 171 4.56 -1.49 0.20
CA THR A 171 3.98 -0.25 0.69
C THR A 171 3.95 -0.15 2.21
N LYS A 172 4.77 0.77 2.74
CA LYS A 172 4.83 1.15 4.17
C LYS A 172 3.53 1.73 4.75
N TYR A 173 2.49 1.83 3.93
CA TYR A 173 1.17 2.28 4.33
C TYR A 173 0.27 1.12 4.79
N LEU A 174 0.69 -0.13 4.57
CA LEU A 174 -0.03 -1.34 5.01
C LEU A 174 0.44 -1.88 6.36
N TYR A 175 0.44 -1.02 7.37
CA TYR A 175 0.79 -1.37 8.75
C TYR A 175 -0.46 -1.68 9.59
N THR A 176 -0.27 -2.09 10.85
CA THR A 176 -1.37 -2.35 11.80
C THR A 176 -2.40 -1.21 11.81
N GLY A 177 -3.68 -1.57 11.63
CA GLY A 177 -4.81 -0.65 11.54
C GLY A 177 -5.16 -0.20 10.11
N SER A 178 -4.35 -0.55 9.10
CA SER A 178 -4.68 -0.30 7.70
C SER A 178 -5.60 -1.37 7.12
N GLN A 179 -6.22 -1.03 5.99
CA GLN A 179 -7.08 -1.91 5.20
C GLN A 179 -6.58 -1.97 3.76
N LEU A 180 -6.43 -3.17 3.23
CA LEU A 180 -6.14 -3.44 1.82
C LEU A 180 -7.39 -4.03 1.14
N PHE A 181 -7.64 -3.66 -0.10
CA PHE A 181 -8.73 -4.13 -0.93
C PHE A 181 -8.16 -4.72 -2.22
N LEU A 182 -8.43 -6.00 -2.46
CA LEU A 182 -7.92 -6.75 -3.61
C LEU A 182 -9.08 -7.21 -4.51
N PRO A 183 -8.99 -7.05 -5.83
CA PRO A 183 -10.00 -7.59 -6.74
C PRO A 183 -9.94 -9.11 -6.75
N ILE A 184 -11.07 -9.77 -6.51
CA ILE A 184 -11.18 -11.21 -6.60
C ILE A 184 -11.38 -11.59 -8.07
N GLU A 185 -10.45 -12.38 -8.63
CA GLU A 185 -10.56 -12.93 -9.98
C GLU A 185 -10.79 -14.45 -9.99
N THR A 186 -10.58 -15.10 -8.84
CA THR A 186 -10.70 -16.55 -8.65
C THR A 186 -11.66 -16.84 -7.51
N GLU A 187 -12.50 -17.85 -7.66
CA GLU A 187 -13.37 -18.32 -6.58
C GLU A 187 -12.56 -18.68 -5.32
N GLY A 188 -13.08 -18.30 -4.16
CA GLY A 188 -12.38 -18.44 -2.89
C GLY A 188 -11.27 -17.40 -2.65
N ALA A 189 -11.02 -16.51 -3.60
CA ALA A 189 -9.90 -15.56 -3.66
C ALA A 189 -8.51 -16.22 -3.73
N LEU A 190 -8.23 -17.22 -2.89
CA LEU A 190 -6.92 -17.86 -2.74
C LEU A 190 -5.87 -16.83 -2.29
N PHE A 191 -6.09 -16.28 -1.09
CA PHE A 191 -5.26 -15.23 -0.52
C PHE A 191 -3.95 -15.78 0.06
N SER A 192 -2.84 -15.12 -0.24
CA SER A 192 -1.53 -15.41 0.35
C SER A 192 -0.79 -14.13 0.75
N ILE A 193 0.12 -14.26 1.71
CA ILE A 193 0.85 -13.15 2.32
C ILE A 193 2.29 -13.55 2.67
N GLY A 194 3.24 -12.65 2.48
CA GLY A 194 4.66 -12.90 2.69
C GLY A 194 5.46 -11.61 2.82
N ASP A 195 6.78 -11.78 2.83
CA ASP A 195 7.73 -10.67 2.69
C ASP A 195 7.64 -9.60 3.79
N GLY A 196 8.16 -9.92 4.98
CA GLY A 196 8.06 -9.02 6.13
C GLY A 196 9.09 -7.89 6.10
N HIS A 197 8.64 -6.64 6.17
CA HIS A 197 9.52 -5.46 6.23
C HIS A 197 9.47 -4.77 7.58
N ALA A 198 10.62 -4.51 8.20
CA ALA A 198 10.69 -3.75 9.45
C ALA A 198 10.60 -2.23 9.20
N ALA A 199 11.15 -1.77 8.08
CA ALA A 199 11.06 -0.41 7.57
C ALA A 199 11.39 -0.36 6.08
N GLN A 200 10.74 0.52 5.32
CA GLN A 200 11.02 0.74 3.90
C GLN A 200 10.75 2.21 3.52
N GLY A 201 11.56 2.74 2.62
CA GLY A 201 11.32 4.03 1.95
C GLY A 201 10.47 3.84 0.70
N ASP A 202 9.87 4.92 0.19
CA ASP A 202 9.19 4.85 -1.11
C ASP A 202 10.23 4.53 -2.21
N GLY A 203 10.06 3.42 -2.93
CA GLY A 203 10.94 3.00 -4.04
C GLY A 203 12.21 2.21 -3.66
N GLY A 204 12.36 1.70 -2.42
CA GLY A 204 13.58 1.02 -1.95
C GLY A 204 13.39 -0.46 -1.55
N THR A 205 14.48 -1.16 -1.21
CA THR A 205 14.56 -2.62 -0.94
C THR A 205 14.48 -3.02 0.55
N ALA A 206 13.85 -2.18 1.37
CA ALA A 206 13.50 -2.44 2.78
C ALA A 206 14.60 -2.88 3.77
N ILE A 207 14.16 -3.14 5.01
CA ILE A 207 14.81 -3.98 6.01
C ILE A 207 13.97 -5.25 6.12
N GLU A 208 14.42 -6.29 5.45
CA GLU A 208 13.81 -7.62 5.37
C GLU A 208 13.85 -8.34 6.72
N THR A 209 12.74 -8.94 7.14
CA THR A 209 12.64 -9.65 8.42
C THR A 209 11.58 -10.74 8.36
N PRO A 210 11.82 -11.90 8.99
CA PRO A 210 10.73 -12.82 9.32
C PRO A 210 9.67 -12.08 10.14
N MET A 211 8.40 -12.38 9.90
CA MET A 211 7.30 -11.67 10.56
C MET A 211 6.14 -12.60 10.87
N LYS A 212 5.58 -12.44 12.07
CA LYS A 212 4.25 -12.96 12.37
C LYS A 212 3.23 -11.85 12.12
N VAL A 213 2.23 -12.15 11.30
CA VAL A 213 1.19 -11.20 10.91
C VAL A 213 -0.18 -11.79 11.21
N THR A 214 -1.09 -10.97 11.70
CA THR A 214 -2.50 -11.34 11.88
C THR A 214 -3.36 -10.42 11.05
N VAL A 215 -4.20 -11.00 10.20
CA VAL A 215 -5.14 -10.27 9.34
C VAL A 215 -6.55 -10.81 9.49
N ARG A 216 -7.54 -9.97 9.19
CA ARG A 216 -8.93 -10.40 9.00
C ARG A 216 -9.31 -10.27 7.54
N LEU A 217 -9.95 -11.31 7.00
CA LEU A 217 -10.30 -11.39 5.59
C LEU A 217 -11.82 -11.29 5.43
N THR A 218 -12.31 -10.26 4.74
CA THR A 218 -13.75 -10.01 4.55
C THR A 218 -14.08 -9.87 3.07
N VAL A 219 -15.06 -10.64 2.59
CA VAL A 219 -15.58 -10.50 1.21
C VAL A 219 -16.51 -9.30 1.14
N ARG A 220 -16.25 -8.38 0.20
CA ARG A 220 -16.99 -7.16 -0.04
C ARG A 220 -17.66 -7.21 -1.42
N LYS A 221 -18.99 -7.10 -1.43
CA LYS A 221 -19.83 -7.06 -2.64
C LYS A 221 -20.11 -5.62 -3.12
N ASP A 222 -19.81 -4.64 -2.29
CA ASP A 222 -20.17 -3.23 -2.44
C ASP A 222 -19.03 -2.37 -3.02
N ARG A 223 -17.95 -2.99 -3.51
CA ARG A 223 -16.78 -2.29 -4.07
C ARG A 223 -16.41 -2.80 -5.48
N PRO A 224 -17.34 -2.83 -6.44
CA PRO A 224 -17.10 -3.42 -7.77
C PRO A 224 -16.10 -2.64 -8.64
N TYR A 225 -15.67 -1.46 -8.18
CA TYR A 225 -14.68 -0.60 -8.82
C TYR A 225 -13.24 -0.92 -8.40
N THR A 226 -13.02 -1.84 -7.45
CA THR A 226 -11.66 -2.31 -7.12
C THR A 226 -11.16 -3.14 -8.30
N ARG A 227 -10.24 -2.58 -9.10
CA ARG A 227 -9.62 -3.26 -10.27
C ARG A 227 -8.12 -3.49 -10.12
N THR A 228 -7.55 -2.84 -9.12
CA THR A 228 -6.16 -2.96 -8.66
C THR A 228 -6.19 -2.85 -7.13
N PRO A 229 -5.08 -3.12 -6.44
CA PRO A 229 -5.02 -2.95 -4.99
C PRO A 229 -5.39 -1.52 -4.56
N HIS A 230 -6.38 -1.37 -3.69
CA HIS A 230 -6.67 -0.09 -3.02
C HIS A 230 -6.38 -0.23 -1.53
N PHE A 231 -6.08 0.85 -0.82
CA PHE A 231 -5.88 0.75 0.62
C PHE A 231 -6.29 2.02 1.35
N LEU A 232 -6.63 1.85 2.62
CA LEU A 232 -7.03 2.90 3.53
C LEU A 232 -6.16 2.83 4.78
N PHE A 233 -5.62 3.98 5.18
CA PHE A 233 -4.83 4.10 6.40
C PHE A 233 -5.04 5.47 7.05
N GLN A 234 -4.74 5.54 8.35
CA GLN A 234 -4.80 6.77 9.12
C GLN A 234 -3.40 7.25 9.49
N ASN A 235 -3.02 8.46 9.08
CA ASN A 235 -1.74 9.04 9.47
C ASN A 235 -1.77 9.43 10.96
N PRO A 236 -0.91 8.84 11.81
CA PRO A 236 -0.90 9.16 13.24
C PRO A 236 -0.41 10.58 13.56
N LYS A 237 0.25 11.28 12.61
CA LYS A 237 0.83 12.60 12.83
C LYS A 237 0.02 13.73 12.19
N ALA A 238 -0.97 14.20 12.93
CA ALA A 238 -1.47 15.57 12.86
C ALA A 238 -1.86 16.08 14.26
N VAL A 239 -1.02 15.84 15.28
CA VAL A 239 -1.26 16.38 16.63
C VAL A 239 -0.65 17.79 16.70
N THR A 240 -1.39 18.78 16.19
CA THR A 240 -1.35 20.11 16.81
C THR A 240 -2.38 20.12 17.95
N PRO A 241 -2.23 20.95 19.00
CA PRO A 241 -3.17 21.00 20.12
C PRO A 241 -4.63 21.31 19.74
N GLN A 242 -4.91 21.62 18.47
CA GLN A 242 -6.22 21.97 17.93
C GLN A 242 -6.79 20.95 16.92
N ALA A 243 -6.02 19.92 16.52
CA ALA A 243 -6.47 18.90 15.58
C ALA A 243 -6.63 17.55 16.31
N SER A 244 -7.87 17.26 16.73
CA SER A 244 -8.23 16.06 17.49
C SER A 244 -8.66 14.86 16.63
N SER A 245 -8.35 14.83 15.33
CA SER A 245 -8.72 13.72 14.45
C SER A 245 -7.52 13.26 13.63
N SER A 246 -7.30 11.94 13.60
CA SER A 246 -6.39 11.31 12.64
C SER A 246 -6.83 11.64 11.21
N GLU A 247 -5.86 11.95 10.34
CA GLU A 247 -6.13 12.15 8.92
C GLU A 247 -6.25 10.78 8.23
N GLU A 248 -7.36 10.52 7.55
CA GLU A 248 -7.58 9.29 6.80
C GLU A 248 -7.25 9.50 5.32
N PHE A 249 -6.58 8.51 4.74
CA PHE A 249 -6.16 8.51 3.34
C PHE A 249 -6.73 7.29 2.62
N TYR A 250 -7.48 7.53 1.55
CA TYR A 250 -7.83 6.49 0.59
C TYR A 250 -6.85 6.51 -0.58
N CYS A 251 -6.33 5.33 -0.91
CA CYS A 251 -5.24 5.14 -1.85
C CYS A 251 -5.65 4.14 -2.91
N VAL A 252 -5.36 4.46 -4.16
CA VAL A 252 -5.53 3.53 -5.29
C VAL A 252 -4.21 3.33 -5.98
N THR A 253 -3.99 2.14 -6.52
CA THR A 253 -2.78 1.80 -7.26
C THR A 253 -3.01 1.86 -8.77
N GLY A 254 -1.92 1.97 -9.52
CA GLY A 254 -1.85 1.60 -10.93
C GLY A 254 -0.68 0.66 -11.12
N VAL A 255 -0.84 -0.37 -11.94
CA VAL A 255 0.13 -1.47 -12.09
C VAL A 255 0.45 -1.56 -13.59
N ASN A 256 1.66 -1.18 -13.98
CA ASN A 256 2.15 -1.33 -15.34
C ASN A 256 3.68 -1.35 -15.42
N ALA A 257 4.22 -2.07 -16.41
CA ALA A 257 5.65 -2.13 -16.71
C ALA A 257 6.28 -0.77 -17.12
N ASP A 258 5.46 0.20 -17.52
CA ASP A 258 5.87 1.57 -17.80
C ASP A 258 5.33 2.52 -16.70
N ILE A 259 6.23 3.35 -16.14
CA ILE A 259 5.89 4.26 -15.04
C ILE A 259 4.74 5.20 -15.37
N ARG A 260 4.71 5.72 -16.59
CA ARG A 260 3.74 6.73 -17.03
C ARG A 260 2.39 6.08 -17.22
N GLU A 261 2.34 4.87 -17.76
CA GLU A 261 1.08 4.13 -17.86
C GLU A 261 0.57 3.66 -16.50
N ALA A 262 1.45 3.29 -15.56
CA ALA A 262 1.07 3.06 -14.18
C ALA A 262 0.48 4.31 -13.51
N THR A 263 1.11 5.49 -13.70
CA THR A 263 0.56 6.79 -13.25
C THR A 263 -0.84 7.02 -13.78
N ARG A 264 -1.03 6.81 -15.09
CA ARG A 264 -2.31 7.03 -15.76
C ARG A 264 -3.36 6.07 -15.24
N ALA A 265 -3.00 4.82 -14.97
CA ALA A 265 -3.88 3.84 -14.34
C ALA A 265 -4.32 4.27 -12.93
N ALA A 266 -3.37 4.63 -12.06
CA ALA A 266 -3.67 5.11 -10.70
C ALA A 266 -4.60 6.33 -10.71
N ALA A 267 -4.34 7.29 -11.60
CA ALA A 267 -5.20 8.46 -11.76
C ALA A 267 -6.63 8.09 -12.21
N ARG A 268 -6.77 7.14 -13.14
CA ARG A 268 -8.09 6.66 -13.61
C ARG A 268 -8.85 5.92 -12.52
N ASN A 269 -8.17 5.07 -11.76
CA ASN A 269 -8.78 4.31 -10.65
C ASN A 269 -9.31 5.26 -9.56
N MET A 270 -8.60 6.36 -9.29
CA MET A 270 -9.08 7.36 -8.33
C MET A 270 -10.30 8.12 -8.85
N ILE A 271 -10.29 8.47 -10.15
CA ILE A 271 -11.44 9.13 -10.78
C ILE A 271 -12.68 8.22 -10.73
N GLU A 272 -12.51 6.91 -10.96
CA GLU A 272 -13.58 5.93 -10.86
C GLU A 272 -14.12 5.83 -9.43
N PHE A 273 -13.23 5.69 -8.44
CA PHE A 273 -13.59 5.72 -7.02
C PHE A 273 -14.40 6.97 -6.66
N LEU A 274 -13.91 8.16 -7.04
CA LEU A 274 -14.60 9.43 -6.77
C LEU A 274 -15.96 9.53 -7.45
N GLY A 275 -16.09 8.97 -8.65
CA GLY A 275 -17.37 8.93 -9.36
C GLY A 275 -18.38 8.03 -8.67
N VAL A 276 -17.96 6.83 -8.23
CA VAL A 276 -18.85 5.84 -7.60
C VAL A 276 -19.22 6.24 -6.17
N GLU A 277 -18.24 6.59 -5.33
CA GLU A 277 -18.44 6.82 -3.90
C GLU A 277 -18.89 8.25 -3.56
N HIS A 278 -18.62 9.22 -4.46
CA HIS A 278 -18.89 10.63 -4.20
C HIS A 278 -19.70 11.33 -5.29
N GLY A 279 -20.14 10.61 -6.33
CA GLY A 279 -21.03 11.14 -7.36
C GLY A 279 -20.41 12.22 -8.24
N LEU A 280 -19.08 12.37 -8.26
CA LEU A 280 -18.40 13.35 -9.09
C LEU A 280 -18.43 12.92 -10.56
N SER A 281 -18.61 13.89 -11.47
CA SER A 281 -18.35 13.61 -12.88
C SER A 281 -16.86 13.32 -13.10
N ARG A 282 -16.55 12.61 -14.19
CA ARG A 282 -15.17 12.30 -14.57
C ARG A 282 -14.26 13.54 -14.63
N THR A 283 -14.81 14.67 -15.11
CA THR A 283 -14.08 15.94 -15.25
C THR A 283 -13.84 16.60 -13.90
N GLU A 284 -14.85 16.68 -13.03
CA GLU A 284 -14.71 17.22 -11.68
C GLU A 284 -13.72 16.39 -10.86
N ALA A 285 -13.88 15.07 -10.89
CA ALA A 285 -12.99 14.15 -10.22
C ALA A 285 -11.54 14.36 -10.68
N TYR A 286 -11.28 14.51 -11.99
CA TYR A 286 -9.94 14.76 -12.53
C TYR A 286 -9.36 16.14 -12.13
N MET A 287 -10.17 17.19 -12.14
CA MET A 287 -9.74 18.53 -11.71
C MET A 287 -9.41 18.54 -10.21
N LEU A 288 -10.27 17.96 -9.37
CA LEU A 288 -10.06 17.85 -7.92
C LEU A 288 -8.77 17.09 -7.61
N CYS A 289 -8.66 15.91 -8.21
CA CYS A 289 -7.46 15.10 -8.29
C CYS A 289 -6.19 15.92 -8.54
N SER A 290 -6.21 16.86 -9.50
CA SER A 290 -5.04 17.64 -9.89
C SER A 290 -4.56 18.65 -8.85
N VAL A 291 -5.40 19.00 -7.88
CA VAL A 291 -5.08 20.03 -6.88
C VAL A 291 -4.98 19.49 -5.45
N THR A 292 -5.55 18.31 -5.16
CA THR A 292 -5.56 17.75 -3.80
C THR A 292 -4.82 16.43 -3.61
N ALA A 293 -4.52 15.71 -4.70
CA ALA A 293 -4.02 14.36 -4.57
C ALA A 293 -2.50 14.28 -4.66
N ASP A 294 -1.87 13.47 -3.79
CA ASP A 294 -0.45 13.17 -3.88
C ASP A 294 -0.23 11.94 -4.75
N LEU A 295 0.83 11.97 -5.58
CA LEU A 295 1.32 10.81 -6.30
C LEU A 295 2.55 10.26 -5.59
N ARG A 296 2.54 8.97 -5.24
CA ARG A 296 3.67 8.27 -4.58
C ARG A 296 4.12 7.09 -5.44
N MET A 297 5.40 6.76 -5.41
CA MET A 297 5.94 5.51 -5.96
C MET A 297 6.15 4.55 -4.80
N LEU A 298 5.50 3.38 -4.79
CA LEU A 298 5.66 2.42 -3.70
C LEU A 298 6.94 1.61 -3.88
N GLU A 299 7.12 1.04 -5.06
CA GLU A 299 8.32 0.31 -5.45
C GLU A 299 8.79 0.68 -6.87
N VAL A 300 10.11 0.65 -7.06
CA VAL A 300 10.81 0.81 -8.35
C VAL A 300 11.96 -0.19 -8.42
N VAL A 301 11.66 -1.46 -8.14
CA VAL A 301 12.66 -2.53 -8.09
C VAL A 301 12.32 -3.59 -9.12
N GLY A 302 12.48 -3.21 -10.39
CA GLY A 302 12.28 -4.13 -11.51
C GLY A 302 13.52 -4.98 -11.76
N VAL A 303 13.31 -6.27 -12.02
CA VAL A 303 14.37 -7.18 -12.44
C VAL A 303 14.63 -7.03 -13.95
N VAL A 304 15.88 -6.87 -14.37
CA VAL A 304 16.32 -6.98 -15.78
C VAL A 304 17.24 -8.18 -15.92
N TYR A 305 16.76 -9.32 -16.44
CA TYR A 305 17.66 -10.38 -16.94
C TYR A 305 17.54 -10.51 -18.45
N ILE A 306 18.56 -10.01 -19.14
CA ILE A 306 18.79 -10.29 -20.56
C ILE A 306 19.40 -11.69 -20.69
N LYS A 307 18.53 -12.70 -20.77
CA LYS A 307 18.53 -13.86 -21.69
C LYS A 307 17.57 -14.92 -21.14
N SER A 308 16.44 -15.06 -21.84
CA SER A 308 15.37 -16.05 -21.67
C SER A 308 14.44 -15.90 -20.44
N TRP A 309 13.82 -14.72 -20.33
CA TRP A 309 12.58 -14.37 -19.59
C TRP A 309 12.72 -13.73 -18.20
N ILE A 310 12.91 -12.40 -18.15
CA ILE A 310 12.48 -11.52 -17.04
C ILE A 310 12.20 -10.12 -17.61
N LEU A 311 10.97 -9.60 -17.44
CA LEU A 311 10.63 -8.19 -17.67
C LEU A 311 9.32 -7.85 -16.96
N ALA A 312 9.41 -7.15 -15.84
CA ALA A 312 8.31 -6.32 -15.35
C ALA A 312 8.86 -5.19 -14.45
N HIS A 313 8.98 -3.99 -15.01
CA HIS A 313 9.17 -2.75 -14.24
C HIS A 313 7.80 -2.27 -13.78
N VAL A 314 7.14 -3.05 -12.92
CA VAL A 314 5.78 -2.69 -12.54
C VAL A 314 5.86 -1.66 -11.42
N LEU A 315 5.34 -0.48 -11.69
CA LEU A 315 5.42 0.64 -10.77
C LEU A 315 4.08 0.82 -10.12
N ILE A 316 4.03 0.65 -8.80
CA ILE A 316 2.82 0.98 -8.08
C ILE A 316 2.84 2.47 -7.76
N GLN A 317 1.91 3.19 -8.36
CA GLN A 317 1.67 4.58 -7.99
C GLN A 317 0.40 4.78 -7.21
N VAL A 318 0.51 5.53 -6.12
CA VAL A 318 -0.61 5.79 -5.23
C VAL A 318 -1.06 7.20 -5.36
N ARG A 319 -2.35 7.34 -5.66
CA ARG A 319 -3.07 8.61 -5.52
C ARG A 319 -3.75 8.65 -4.16
N THR A 320 -3.40 9.61 -3.33
CA THR A 320 -4.01 9.79 -2.02
C THR A 320 -5.13 10.82 -2.07
N PHE A 321 -6.25 10.55 -1.42
CA PHE A 321 -7.27 11.55 -1.12
C PHE A 321 -7.45 11.68 0.38
N ARG A 322 -7.38 12.92 0.86
CA ARG A 322 -7.56 13.26 2.26
C ARG A 322 -9.05 13.30 2.57
N TRP A 323 -9.46 12.53 3.58
CA TRP A 323 -10.77 12.65 4.20
C TRP A 323 -10.57 13.31 5.57
N THR A 324 -11.03 14.55 5.69
CA THR A 324 -11.35 15.08 7.01
C THR A 324 -12.74 14.55 7.37
N CYS A 325 -12.81 13.65 8.35
CA CYS A 325 -14.08 13.36 9.00
C CYS A 325 -14.49 14.60 9.79
N GLN A 326 -15.09 15.57 9.10
CA GLN A 326 -15.90 16.59 9.75
C GLN A 326 -17.34 16.31 9.37
N THR A 327 -18.03 15.58 10.25
CA THR A 327 -19.48 15.44 10.31
C THR A 327 -20.22 16.78 10.57
N THR A 328 -19.65 17.92 10.18
CA THR A 328 -20.26 19.26 10.31
C THR A 328 -20.02 20.20 9.14
N TRP A 329 -19.43 19.78 8.01
CA TRP A 329 -19.38 20.63 6.80
C TRP A 329 -20.57 20.43 5.88
N CYS A 330 -21.76 20.58 6.45
CA CYS A 330 -22.95 20.96 5.71
C CYS A 330 -23.46 22.28 6.30
N VAL A 331 -23.71 23.26 5.43
CA VAL A 331 -24.43 24.54 5.65
C VAL A 331 -23.61 25.78 6.08
N GLY A 332 -22.34 25.70 6.48
CA GLY A 332 -21.64 26.85 7.08
C GLY A 332 -20.98 27.91 6.18
N LEU A 333 -20.67 27.63 4.90
CA LEU A 333 -19.77 28.51 4.11
C LEU A 333 -20.32 29.07 2.79
N CYS A 334 -21.60 28.84 2.49
CA CYS A 334 -22.29 29.53 1.39
C CYS A 334 -22.99 30.84 1.80
N LEU A 335 -23.22 31.10 3.09
CA LEU A 335 -23.86 32.35 3.54
C LEU A 335 -22.86 33.49 3.81
N THR A 336 -21.62 33.21 4.19
CA THR A 336 -20.68 34.26 4.58
C THR A 336 -20.05 34.97 3.37
N VAL A 337 -19.89 34.28 2.24
CA VAL A 337 -19.38 34.90 0.99
C VAL A 337 -20.44 35.74 0.29
N LEU A 338 -21.73 35.36 0.37
CA LEU A 338 -22.84 36.14 -0.17
C LEU A 338 -23.18 37.40 0.66
N ILE A 339 -22.90 37.38 1.96
CA ILE A 339 -23.10 38.56 2.83
C ILE A 339 -21.96 39.58 2.66
N TRP A 340 -20.73 39.14 2.38
CA TRP A 340 -19.59 40.05 2.21
C TRP A 340 -19.59 40.80 0.86
N VAL A 341 -20.05 40.16 -0.21
CA VAL A 341 -20.15 40.81 -1.54
C VAL A 341 -21.27 41.88 -1.57
N ASN A 342 -22.31 41.76 -0.73
CA ASN A 342 -23.38 42.76 -0.63
C ASN A 342 -23.10 43.91 0.36
N LEU A 343 -22.15 43.78 1.30
CA LEU A 343 -21.85 44.83 2.27
C LEU A 343 -20.76 45.81 1.79
N GLN A 344 -19.87 45.40 0.87
CA GLN A 344 -18.91 46.34 0.25
C GLN A 344 -19.52 47.18 -0.88
N ALA A 345 -20.66 46.78 -1.45
CA ALA A 345 -21.42 47.60 -2.41
C ALA A 345 -22.23 48.74 -1.73
N LEU A 346 -22.35 48.73 -0.39
CA LEU A 346 -23.12 49.72 0.40
C LEU A 346 -22.26 50.76 1.11
N GLN A 347 -20.93 50.72 0.98
CA GLN A 347 -20.01 51.69 1.63
C GLN A 347 -19.12 52.49 0.67
N ILE A 348 -19.32 52.38 -0.64
CA ILE A 348 -18.74 53.32 -1.62
C ILE A 348 -19.87 54.17 -2.20
N GLY A 349 -20.47 54.99 -1.33
CA GLY A 349 -21.37 56.06 -1.71
C GLY A 349 -20.58 57.19 -2.36
N MET A 350 -20.40 57.11 -3.68
CA MET A 350 -20.02 58.26 -4.49
C MET A 350 -21.05 59.39 -4.29
N MET A 351 -20.58 60.52 -3.76
CA MET A 351 -21.23 61.80 -3.91
C MET A 351 -21.34 62.13 -5.41
N ILE A 352 -22.55 62.05 -5.96
CA ILE A 352 -22.93 62.78 -7.18
C ILE A 352 -24.22 63.55 -6.87
N PRO A 353 -24.31 64.86 -7.18
CA PRO A 353 -25.44 65.69 -6.79
C PRO A 353 -26.71 65.40 -7.59
N ARG A 354 -27.87 65.49 -6.93
CA ARG A 354 -29.18 65.59 -7.60
C ARG A 354 -29.39 67.00 -8.14
N SER A 355 -29.54 67.14 -9.46
CA SER A 355 -30.58 67.93 -10.13
C SER A 355 -30.26 68.08 -11.62
N ILE A 356 -31.33 68.23 -12.44
CA ILE A 356 -31.37 68.60 -13.87
C ILE A 356 -31.32 67.39 -14.84
N PHE A 357 -32.30 67.05 -15.68
CA PHE A 357 -33.55 67.67 -16.14
C PHE A 357 -34.48 66.57 -16.70
N GLN A 358 -35.79 66.68 -16.42
CA GLN A 358 -36.82 66.26 -17.38
C GLN A 358 -36.86 67.30 -18.50
N ARG A 359 -36.76 66.88 -19.77
CA ARG A 359 -37.69 67.25 -20.87
C ARG A 359 -37.17 66.71 -22.21
N ILE A 360 -38.11 66.03 -22.88
CA ILE A 360 -38.12 65.46 -24.24
C ILE A 360 -37.48 64.09 -24.37
#